data_AF-A0A800A3P3-F1
#
_entry.id   AF-A0A800A3P3-F1
#
_cell.length_a   1.000
_cell.length_b   1.000
_cell.length_c   1.000
_cell.angle_alpha   90.00
_cell.angle_beta   90.00
_cell.angle_gamma   90.00
#
_symmetry.space_group_name_H-M   'P 1'
#
loop_
_entity.id
_entity.type
_entity.pdbx_description
1 polymer ?
#
loop_
_entity_poly.entity_id
_entity_poly.type
_entity_poly.pdbx_seq_one_letter_code
_entity_poly.pdbx_strand_id
1 'polypeptide(L)'
;MELNEKHIENTKLIANRARLLEHFPKNAVVAEIGVAEGKYSEKILSTTKPKELHLIDIWDSERFGETAMLAVRDKFKEPIDAG
;
A
#
# COMPACT_ATOMS: atom_id res chain seq x y z
N MET A 1 -2.28 1.53 -27.84
CA MET A 1 -3.50 1.92 -27.09
C MET A 1 -3.18 3.28 -26.52
N GLU A 2 -3.92 4.31 -26.91
CA GLU A 2 -3.63 5.69 -26.51
C GLU A 2 -4.50 6.13 -25.32
N LEU A 3 -3.95 6.98 -24.47
CA LEU A 3 -4.74 7.73 -23.50
C LEU A 3 -5.51 8.83 -24.25
N ASN A 4 -6.74 9.12 -23.83
CA ASN A 4 -7.58 10.17 -24.38
C ASN A 4 -8.10 11.07 -23.24
N GLU A 5 -8.77 12.17 -23.59
CA GLU A 5 -9.20 13.19 -22.63
C GLU A 5 -10.06 12.62 -21.49
N LYS A 6 -11.00 11.71 -21.77
CA LYS A 6 -11.85 11.07 -20.75
C LYS A 6 -11.08 10.20 -19.76
N HIS A 7 -9.87 9.71 -20.10
CA HIS A 7 -9.06 8.93 -19.17
C HIS A 7 -8.34 9.82 -18.16
N ILE A 8 -8.19 11.12 -18.44
CA ILE A 8 -7.40 12.05 -17.62
C ILE A 8 -8.22 13.20 -17.00
N GLU A 9 -9.47 13.40 -17.40
CA GLU A 9 -10.31 14.53 -16.98
C GLU A 9 -10.40 14.74 -15.45
N ASN A 10 -10.35 13.66 -14.67
CA ASN A 10 -10.44 13.69 -13.20
C ASN A 10 -9.13 13.29 -12.52
N THR A 11 -8.02 13.35 -13.25
CA THR A 11 -6.69 13.06 -12.71
C THR A 11 -6.08 14.29 -12.08
N LYS A 12 -5.16 14.06 -11.14
CA LYS A 12 -4.35 15.11 -10.54
C LYS A 12 -2.89 14.72 -10.60
N LEU A 13 -2.05 15.63 -11.07
CA LEU A 13 -0.60 15.47 -10.98
C LEU A 13 -0.16 15.65 -9.52
N ILE A 14 0.53 14.65 -8.99
CA ILE A 14 1.04 14.63 -7.62
C ILE A 14 2.56 14.54 -7.66
N ALA A 15 3.23 15.37 -6.88
CA ALA A 15 4.69 15.50 -6.91
C ALA A 15 5.45 14.22 -6.52
N ASN A 16 4.86 13.38 -5.64
CA ASN A 16 5.42 12.09 -5.25
C ASN A 16 4.38 11.21 -4.55
N ARG A 17 4.68 9.93 -4.41
CA ARG A 17 3.80 8.96 -3.74
C ARG A 17 3.54 9.25 -2.26
N ALA A 18 4.38 10.01 -1.56
CA ALA A 18 4.10 10.39 -0.17
C ALA A 18 2.95 11.42 -0.10
N ARG A 19 2.94 12.40 -1.03
CA ARG A 19 1.86 13.38 -1.17
C ARG A 19 0.55 12.76 -1.65
N LEU A 20 0.61 11.64 -2.39
CA LEU A 20 -0.60 10.92 -2.82
C LEU A 20 -1.50 10.54 -1.64
N LEU A 21 -0.92 10.11 -0.53
CA LEU A 21 -1.66 9.67 0.66
C LEU A 21 -2.39 10.79 1.40
N GLU A 22 -2.06 12.06 1.13
CA GLU A 22 -2.79 13.21 1.66
C GLU A 22 -4.17 13.34 1.02
N HIS A 23 -4.36 12.78 -0.17
CA HIS A 23 -5.64 12.76 -0.89
C HIS A 23 -6.51 11.53 -0.57
N PHE A 24 -5.99 10.58 0.21
CA PHE A 24 -6.72 9.36 0.54
C PHE A 24 -7.71 9.62 1.70
N PRO A 25 -8.92 9.03 1.64
CA PRO A 25 -9.85 9.07 2.77
C PRO A 25 -9.22 8.43 4.00
N LYS A 26 -9.49 9.00 5.18
CA LYS A 26 -9.07 8.41 6.46
C LYS A 26 -10.04 7.30 6.87
N ASN A 27 -9.59 6.36 7.69
CA ASN A 27 -10.41 5.24 8.18
C ASN A 27 -11.06 4.39 7.08
N ALA A 28 -10.46 4.35 5.88
CA ALA A 28 -10.92 3.50 4.79
C ALA A 28 -10.37 2.07 4.93
N VAL A 29 -10.96 1.14 4.18
CA VAL A 29 -10.34 -0.18 3.91
C VAL A 29 -9.40 0.00 2.73
N VAL A 30 -8.13 -0.36 2.91
CA VAL A 30 -7.06 -0.10 1.94
C VAL A 30 -6.41 -1.42 1.53
N ALA A 31 -6.07 -1.56 0.25
CA ALA A 31 -5.21 -2.62 -0.25
C ALA A 31 -3.94 -2.01 -0.85
N GLU A 32 -2.78 -2.52 -0.44
CA GLU A 32 -1.49 -2.26 -1.09
C GLU A 32 -1.11 -3.47 -1.93
N ILE A 33 -0.85 -3.24 -3.21
CA ILE A 33 -0.38 -4.26 -4.16
C ILE A 33 1.09 -3.98 -4.47
N GLY A 34 1.97 -4.95 -4.21
CA GLY A 34 3.41 -4.80 -4.32
C GLY A 34 4.01 -4.12 -3.08
N VAL A 35 4.07 -4.85 -1.98
CA VAL A 35 4.43 -4.40 -0.63
C VAL A 35 5.95 -4.35 -0.43
N ALA A 36 6.70 -5.26 -1.08
CA ALA A 36 8.14 -5.43 -0.90
C ALA A 36 8.53 -5.52 0.59
N GLU A 37 9.36 -4.60 1.10
CA GLU A 37 9.82 -4.56 2.50
C GLU A 37 8.86 -3.81 3.46
N GLY A 38 7.65 -3.44 3.00
CA GLY A 38 6.64 -2.79 3.83
C GLY A 38 6.95 -1.33 4.22
N LYS A 39 7.95 -0.69 3.62
CA LYS A 39 8.31 0.72 3.92
C LYS A 39 7.20 1.70 3.53
N TYR A 40 6.46 1.42 2.46
CA TYR A 40 5.35 2.28 2.05
C TYR A 40 4.07 1.97 2.84
N SER A 41 3.87 0.71 3.23
CA SER A 41 2.82 0.28 4.17
C SER A 41 2.84 1.08 5.47
N GLU A 42 4.02 1.32 6.07
CA GLU A 42 4.15 2.20 7.25
C GLU A 42 3.65 3.62 6.99
N LYS A 43 3.92 4.15 5.79
CA LYS A 43 3.48 5.48 5.39
C LYS A 43 1.96 5.51 5.22
N ILE A 44 1.37 4.47 4.64
CA ILE A 44 -0.08 4.31 4.52
C ILE A 44 -0.72 4.29 5.91
N LEU A 45 -0.24 3.42 6.81
CA LEU A 45 -0.76 3.30 8.19
C LEU A 45 -0.69 4.64 8.93
N SER A 46 0.49 5.27 8.96
CA SER A 46 0.71 6.52 9.71
C SER A 46 -0.06 7.72 9.12
N THR A 47 -0.22 7.79 7.80
CA THR A 47 -0.82 8.96 7.13
C THR A 47 -2.33 8.83 7.00
N THR A 48 -2.82 7.65 6.63
CA THR A 48 -4.25 7.45 6.31
C THR A 48 -5.05 6.92 7.50
N LYS A 49 -4.38 6.28 8.49
CA LYS A 49 -5.03 5.60 9.61
C LYS A 49 -6.20 4.73 9.11
N PRO A 50 -5.92 3.74 8.25
CA PRO A 50 -6.97 2.95 7.65
C PRO A 50 -7.69 2.13 8.73
N LYS A 51 -8.95 1.76 8.46
CA LYS A 51 -9.67 0.79 9.28
C LYS A 51 -9.03 -0.59 9.18
N GLU A 52 -8.67 -0.98 7.95
CA GLU A 52 -8.03 -2.23 7.60
C GLU A 52 -7.02 -1.96 6.47
N LEU A 53 -5.84 -2.61 6.52
CA LEU A 53 -4.83 -2.54 5.47
C LEU A 53 -4.46 -3.95 5.00
N HIS A 54 -4.89 -4.32 3.81
CA HIS A 54 -4.54 -5.58 3.16
C HIS A 54 -3.22 -5.44 2.41
N LEU A 55 -2.24 -6.27 2.76
CA LEU A 55 -0.91 -6.33 2.14
C LEU A 55 -0.86 -7.48 1.14
N ILE A 56 -0.79 -7.15 -0.16
CA ILE A 56 -0.86 -8.11 -1.26
C ILE A 56 0.45 -8.07 -2.05
N ASP A 57 1.16 -9.20 -2.09
CA ASP A 57 2.35 -9.36 -2.91
C ASP A 57 2.46 -10.80 -3.41
N ILE A 58 3.41 -11.06 -4.31
CA ILE A 58 3.74 -12.41 -4.78
C ILE A 58 4.66 -13.08 -3.75
N TRP A 59 4.10 -13.34 -2.57
CA TRP A 59 4.79 -13.86 -1.39
C TRP A 59 5.49 -15.21 -1.64
N ASP A 60 5.02 -15.97 -2.63
CA ASP A 60 5.53 -17.29 -3.01
C ASP A 60 6.40 -17.25 -4.30
N SER A 61 6.94 -16.08 -4.66
CA SER A 61 7.85 -15.97 -5.82
C SER A 61 9.31 -16.18 -5.45
N GLU A 62 10.12 -16.74 -6.35
CA GLU A 62 11.57 -16.89 -6.15
C GLU A 62 12.30 -15.55 -5.88
N ARG A 63 11.74 -14.43 -6.36
CA ARG A 63 12.36 -13.10 -6.26
C ARG A 63 12.05 -12.38 -4.94
N PHE A 64 10.90 -12.64 -4.34
CA PHE A 64 10.40 -11.92 -3.15
C PHE A 64 9.84 -12.89 -2.09
N GLY A 65 10.37 -14.11 -2.06
CA GLY A 65 9.77 -15.26 -1.39
C GLY A 65 9.54 -15.16 0.12
N GLU A 66 9.32 -16.30 0.75
CA GLU A 66 8.88 -16.45 2.14
C GLU A 66 9.61 -15.52 3.15
N THR A 67 10.91 -15.32 2.99
CA THR A 67 11.70 -14.42 3.85
C THR A 67 11.19 -12.97 3.87
N ALA A 68 10.79 -12.41 2.72
CA ALA A 68 10.26 -11.04 2.66
C ALA A 68 8.87 -10.97 3.30
N MET A 69 8.04 -11.98 3.10
CA MET A 69 6.73 -12.10 3.76
C MET A 69 6.89 -12.17 5.28
N LEU A 70 7.78 -13.03 5.78
CA LEU A 70 8.06 -13.16 7.21
C LEU A 70 8.57 -11.84 7.81
N ALA A 71 9.48 -11.15 7.13
CA ALA A 71 9.99 -9.85 7.58
C ALA A 71 8.87 -8.80 7.65
N VAL A 72 7.97 -8.75 6.67
CA VAL A 72 6.80 -7.85 6.67
C VAL A 72 5.84 -8.24 7.80
N ARG A 73 5.59 -9.54 8.00
CA ARG A 73 4.71 -10.05 9.05
C ARG A 73 5.24 -9.72 10.43
N ASP A 74 6.53 -9.93 10.68
CA ASP A 74 7.18 -9.59 11.95
C ASP A 74 7.13 -8.09 12.21
N LYS A 75 7.37 -7.29 11.16
CA LYS A 75 7.31 -5.82 11.23
C LYS A 75 5.94 -5.29 11.62
N PHE A 76 4.87 -5.92 11.13
CA PHE A 76 3.49 -5.52 11.41
C PHE A 76 2.78 -6.47 12.38
N LYS A 77 3.53 -7.22 13.18
CA LYS A 77 3.00 -8.24 14.09
C LYS A 77 1.90 -7.71 15.01
N GLU A 78 2.17 -6.60 15.71
CA GLU A 78 1.21 -6.01 16.66
C GLU A 78 -0.12 -5.62 15.97
N PRO A 79 -0.13 -4.87 14.83
CA PRO A 79 -1.35 -4.63 14.07
C PRO A 79 -2.05 -5.88 13.53
N ILE A 80 -1.30 -6.89 13.10
CA ILE A 80 -1.83 -8.12 12.52
C ILE A 80 -2.48 -9.00 13.59
N ASP A 81 -1.82 -9.13 14.75
CA ASP A 81 -2.32 -9.95 15.85
C ASP A 81 -3.56 -9.30 16.53
N ALA A 82 -3.75 -7.99 16.33
CA ALA A 82 -4.92 -7.25 16.81
C ALA A 82 -6.18 -7.38 15.91
N GLY A 83 -6.09 -8.05 14.74
CA GLY A 83 -7.21 -8.20 13.79
C GLY A 83 -6.98 -9.22 12.69
#